data_AF-A0A528N397-F1
#
_entry.id   AF-A0A528N397-F1
#
_cell.length_a   1.000
_cell.length_b   1.000
_cell.length_c   1.000
_cell.angle_alpha   90.00
_cell.angle_beta   90.00
_cell.angle_gamma   90.00
#
_symmetry.space_group_name_H-M   'P 1'
#
loop_
_entity.id
_entity.type
_entity.pdbx_description
1 polymer ?
#
loop_
_entity_poly.entity_id
_entity_poly.type
_entity_poly.pdbx_seq_one_letter_code
_entity_poly.pdbx_strand_id
1 'polypeptide(L)' 'NGNGQLFTRQDASELAWRIVGPVLGDSTPPHLYEPGTWGPADAMAGFGPPNGWINPAK' A
#
# COMPACT_ATOMS: atom_id res chain seq x y z
N ASN A 1 5.22 30.77 -3.97
CA ASN A 1 6.31 30.91 -4.97
C ASN A 1 6.22 29.89 -6.11
N GLY A 2 5.14 29.12 -6.27
CA GLY A 2 5.05 28.14 -7.37
C GLY A 2 6.06 26.98 -7.31
N ASN A 3 6.53 26.58 -6.12
CA ASN A 3 7.44 25.44 -5.99
C ASN A 3 6.66 24.12 -6.16
N GLY A 4 6.93 23.41 -7.26
CA GLY A 4 6.29 22.16 -7.63
C GLY A 4 6.85 20.89 -6.97
N GLN A 5 7.88 20.97 -6.11
CA GLN A 5 8.60 19.78 -5.61
C GLN A 5 7.76 18.76 -4.84
N LEU A 6 6.64 19.19 -4.23
CA LEU A 6 5.70 18.31 -3.52
C LEU A 6 4.49 17.93 -4.37
N PHE A 7 4.47 18.31 -5.65
CA PHE A 7 3.43 17.96 -6.59
C PHE A 7 3.94 16.88 -7.54
N THR A 8 3.18 15.79 -7.65
CA THR A 8 3.51 14.69 -8.55
C THR A 8 3.44 15.16 -10.00
N ARG A 9 4.45 14.82 -10.79
CA ARG A 9 4.44 15.04 -12.24
C ARG A 9 3.40 14.15 -12.92
N GLN A 10 2.84 14.61 -14.04
CA GLN A 10 1.82 13.86 -14.78
C GLN A 10 2.30 12.44 -15.17
N ASP A 11 3.52 12.31 -15.69
CA ASP A 11 4.08 11.03 -16.11
C ASP A 11 4.24 10.04 -14.93
N ALA A 12 4.62 10.53 -13.76
CA ALA A 12 4.66 9.73 -12.54
C ALA A 12 3.25 9.25 -12.13
N SER A 13 2.23 10.11 -12.25
CA SER A 13 0.84 9.73 -12.00
C SER A 13 0.33 8.68 -12.98
N GLU A 14 0.60 8.84 -14.28
CA GLU A 14 0.21 7.86 -15.31
C GLU A 14 0.88 6.48 -15.09
N LEU A 15 2.16 6.48 -14.70
CA LEU A 15 2.88 5.26 -14.32
C LEU A 15 2.25 4.58 -13.10
N ALA A 16 1.94 5.35 -12.05
CA ALA A 16 1.27 4.83 -10.86
C ALA A 16 -0.09 4.20 -11.23
N TRP A 17 -0.91 4.88 -12.05
CA TRP A 17 -2.19 4.36 -12.55
C TRP A 17 -2.05 3.06 -13.32
N ARG A 18 -1.03 2.94 -14.19
CA ARG A 18 -0.77 1.69 -14.91
C ARG A 18 -0.44 0.52 -13.98
N ILE A 19 0.25 0.78 -12.87
CA ILE A 19 0.60 -0.23 -11.86
C ILE A 19 -0.63 -0.65 -11.06
N VAL A 20 -1.45 0.29 -10.60
CA VAL A 20 -2.62 -0.02 -9.75
C VAL A 20 -3.85 -0.49 -10.54
N GLY A 21 -3.93 -0.16 -11.84
CA GLY A 21 -5.08 -0.49 -12.70
C GLY A 21 -5.60 -1.93 -12.57
N PRO A 22 -4.74 -2.96 -12.63
CA PRO A 22 -5.17 -4.36 -12.52
C PRO A 22 -5.89 -4.71 -11.22
N VAL A 23 -5.53 -4.09 -10.08
CA VAL A 23 -6.12 -4.43 -8.77
C VAL A 23 -7.42 -3.68 -8.48
N LEU A 24 -7.75 -2.63 -9.23
CA LEU A 24 -8.96 -1.83 -9.01
C LEU A 24 -10.25 -2.53 -9.46
N GLY A 25 -10.14 -3.52 -10.33
CA GLY A 25 -11.26 -4.37 -10.74
C GLY A 25 -11.46 -5.60 -9.84
N ASP A 26 -10.58 -5.81 -8.85
CA ASP A 26 -10.71 -6.92 -7.92
C ASP A 26 -11.88 -6.64 -6.95
N SER A 27 -12.74 -7.64 -6.77
CA SER A 27 -13.93 -7.57 -5.90
C SER A 27 -13.74 -8.34 -4.60
N THR A 28 -12.51 -8.76 -4.28
CA THR A 28 -12.19 -9.47 -3.05
C THR A 28 -12.58 -8.61 -1.84
N PRO A 29 -13.45 -9.12 -0.94
CA PRO A 29 -13.83 -8.41 0.27
C PRO A 29 -12.59 -8.12 1.16
N PRO A 30 -12.48 -6.92 1.76
CA PRO A 30 -11.40 -6.64 2.68
C PRO A 30 -11.41 -7.58 3.90
N HIS A 31 -10.24 -8.07 4.28
CA HIS A 31 -10.07 -8.83 5.52
C HIS A 31 -10.24 -7.93 6.75
N LEU A 32 -10.98 -8.40 7.75
CA LEU A 32 -11.16 -7.70 9.01
C LEU A 32 -9.94 -7.84 9.91
N TYR A 33 -9.67 -6.81 10.72
CA TYR A 33 -8.63 -6.81 11.74
C TYR A 33 -9.00 -5.90 12.92
N GLU A 34 -8.45 -6.16 14.09
CA GLU A 34 -8.74 -5.39 15.30
C GLU A 34 -8.03 -4.03 15.29
N PRO A 35 -8.66 -2.95 15.78
CA PRO A 35 -8.00 -1.66 15.94
C PRO A 35 -6.72 -1.75 16.78
N GLY A 36 -5.64 -1.09 16.34
CA GLY A 36 -4.34 -1.11 17.01
C GLY A 36 -3.45 -2.31 16.67
N THR A 37 -3.90 -3.21 15.79
CA THR A 37 -3.08 -4.32 15.26
C THR A 37 -2.45 -3.97 13.89
N TRP A 38 -1.53 -4.81 13.43
CA TRP A 38 -0.82 -4.67 12.14
C TRP A 38 -1.64 -5.06 10.92
N GLY A 39 -2.91 -5.41 11.10
CA GLY A 39 -3.77 -5.93 10.06
C GLY A 39 -4.09 -7.42 10.23
N PRO A 40 -4.72 -8.01 9.20
CA PRO A 40 -5.21 -9.39 9.24
C PRO A 40 -4.08 -10.40 9.19
N ALA A 41 -3.97 -11.26 10.21
CA ALA A 41 -2.88 -12.25 10.33
C ALA A 41 -2.80 -13.18 9.11
N ASP A 42 -3.94 -13.66 8.60
CA ASP A 42 -4.01 -14.60 7.48
C ASP A 42 -3.50 -13.99 6.17
N ALA A 43 -3.85 -12.73 5.88
CA ALA A 43 -3.39 -12.07 4.66
C ALA A 43 -1.92 -11.63 4.74
N MET A 44 -1.40 -11.43 5.97
CA MET A 44 0.00 -11.08 6.21
C MET A 44 0.92 -12.32 6.21
N ALA A 45 0.36 -13.53 6.28
CA ALA A 45 1.13 -14.77 6.28
C ALA A 45 1.88 -14.94 4.95
N GLY A 46 3.21 -14.87 4.99
CA GLY A 46 4.06 -14.94 3.80
C GLY A 46 4.13 -13.64 2.99
N PHE A 47 3.38 -12.60 3.36
CA PHE A 47 3.43 -11.25 2.78
C PHE A 47 4.39 -10.36 3.57
N GLY A 48 5.65 -10.77 3.68
CA GLY A 48 6.69 -10.03 4.37
C GLY A 48 7.97 -9.96 3.55
N PRO A 49 8.74 -8.87 3.65
CA PRO A 49 10.11 -8.87 3.13
C PRO A 49 10.95 -9.92 3.88
N PRO A 50 12.13 -10.30 3.35
CA PRO A 50 13.10 -11.09 4.12
C PRO A 50 13.35 -10.42 5.48
N ASN A 51 13.22 -11.19 6.56
CA ASN A 51 13.25 -10.76 7.98
C ASN A 51 11.99 -10.07 8.53
N GLY A 52 10.90 -10.04 7.76
CA GLY A 52 9.60 -9.55 8.22
C GLY A 52 9.51 -8.03 8.35
N TRP A 53 8.32 -7.58 8.74
CA TRP A 53 8.06 -6.16 8.92
C TRP A 53 8.68 -5.63 10.21
N ILE A 54 9.32 -4.46 10.13
CA ILE A 54 9.83 -3.75 11.30
C ILE A 54 8.69 -2.94 11.91
N ASN A 55 8.48 -3.09 13.22
CA ASN A 55 7.51 -2.29 13.95
C ASN A 55 8.14 -0.92 14.30
N PRO A 56 7.66 0.21 13.74
CA PRO A 56 8.22 1.53 13.97
C PRO A 56 7.86 2.14 15.34
N ALA A 57 6.97 1.50 16.10
CA ALA A 57 6.66 1.90 17.48
C ALA A 57 7.59 1.24 18.52
N LYS A 58 8.52 0.38 18.08
CA LYS A 58 9.57 -0.21 18.91
C LYS A 58 10.94 0.33 18.52
#